data_AF-Q13ZK2-F1
#
_entry.id   AF-Q13ZK2-F1
#
_cell.length_a   1.000
_cell.length_b   1.000
_cell.length_c   1.000
_cell.angle_alpha   90.00
_cell.angle_beta   90.00
_cell.angle_gamma   90.00
#
_symmetry.space_group_name_H-M   'P 1'
#
loop_
_entity.id
_entity.type
_entity.pdbx_description
1 polymer ?
#
loop_
_entity_poly.entity_id
_entity_poly.type
_entity_poly.pdbx_seq_one_letter_code
_entity_poly.pdbx_strand_id
1 'polypeptide(L)'
;MKYFFDYTLADRYGYGMAVYIAAETSDLQRAIDLTNARRLRAGRRLLEDARIEDVLSALRNTGRLSAETDEGGTNLSGAAH
;
A
#
# COMPACT_ATOMS: atom_id res chain seq x y z
N MET A 1 -11.40 16.18 10.60
CA MET A 1 -12.13 15.38 9.59
C MET A 1 -12.09 16.13 8.27
N LYS A 2 -11.65 15.49 7.19
CA LYS A 2 -11.77 16.04 5.84
C LYS A 2 -13.19 15.75 5.37
N TYR A 3 -13.97 16.77 5.02
CA TYR A 3 -15.29 16.55 4.43
C TYR A 3 -15.10 16.15 2.97
N PHE A 4 -15.53 14.95 2.61
CA PHE A 4 -15.41 14.41 1.25
C PHE A 4 -16.53 14.87 0.32
N PHE A 5 -17.62 15.38 0.89
CA PHE A 5 -18.68 16.00 0.10
C PHE A 5 -18.26 17.40 -0.34
N ASP A 6 -18.47 17.69 -1.62
CA ASP A 6 -18.20 18.98 -2.26
C ASP A 6 -19.44 19.39 -3.08
N TYR A 7 -19.88 20.64 -2.95
CA TYR A 7 -20.98 21.17 -3.74
C TYR A 7 -20.66 21.21 -5.24
N THR A 8 -19.38 21.34 -5.62
CA THR A 8 -18.95 21.26 -7.02
C THR A 8 -19.22 19.88 -7.63
N LEU A 9 -19.10 18.80 -6.83
CA LEU A 9 -19.48 17.45 -7.25
C LEU A 9 -20.99 17.34 -7.44
N ALA A 10 -21.77 17.97 -6.56
CA ALA A 10 -23.23 17.98 -6.65
C ALA A 10 -23.73 18.78 -7.86
N ASP A 11 -23.13 19.92 -8.15
CA ASP A 11 -23.45 20.74 -9.33
C ASP A 11 -23.15 20.01 -10.64
N ARG A 12 -22.09 19.19 -10.66
CA ARG A 12 -21.65 18.48 -11.86
C ARG A 12 -22.37 17.16 -12.13
N TYR A 13 -22.67 16.40 -11.08
CA TYR A 13 -23.17 15.02 -11.19
C TYR A 13 -24.53 14.79 -10.52
N GLY A 14 -25.09 15.82 -9.90
CA GLY A 14 -26.30 15.72 -9.07
C GLY A 14 -25.99 15.28 -7.64
N TYR A 15 -26.84 15.73 -6.71
CA TYR A 15 -26.66 15.51 -5.26
C TYR A 15 -26.49 14.03 -4.88
N GLY A 16 -27.33 13.13 -5.43
CA GLY A 16 -27.25 11.70 -5.11
C GLY A 16 -25.92 11.06 -5.46
N MET A 17 -25.36 11.39 -6.64
CA MET A 17 -24.05 10.89 -7.06
C MET A 17 -22.92 11.50 -6.24
N ALA A 18 -23.01 12.79 -5.90
CA ALA A 18 -22.01 13.45 -5.06
C ALA A 18 -21.94 12.84 -3.65
N VAL A 19 -23.09 12.52 -3.05
CA VAL A 19 -23.15 11.83 -1.75
C VAL A 19 -22.58 10.42 -1.86
N TYR A 20 -22.93 9.66 -2.91
CA TYR A 20 -22.39 8.33 -3.14
C TYR A 20 -20.86 8.34 -3.26
N ILE A 21 -20.30 9.23 -4.08
CA ILE A 21 -18.85 9.40 -4.26
C ILE A 21 -18.18 9.78 -2.93
N ALA A 22 -18.78 10.70 -2.17
CA ALA A 22 -18.25 11.13 -0.87
C ALA A 22 -18.21 9.97 0.14
N ALA A 23 -19.23 9.10 0.15
CA ALA A 23 -19.28 7.92 1.01
C ALA A 23 -18.16 6.92 0.65
N GLU A 24 -18.05 6.53 -0.62
CA GLU A 24 -17.01 5.60 -1.09
C GLU A 24 -15.60 6.13 -0.82
N THR A 25 -15.39 7.43 -1.03
CA THR A 25 -14.09 8.08 -0.77
C THR A 25 -13.78 8.11 0.73
N SER A 26 -14.80 8.32 1.57
CA SER A 26 -14.65 8.29 3.04
C SER A 26 -14.24 6.90 3.53
N ASP A 27 -14.87 5.85 3.00
CA ASP A 27 -14.53 4.46 3.33
C ASP A 27 -13.12 4.10 2.88
N LEU A 28 -12.71 4.55 1.69
CA LEU A 28 -11.35 4.39 1.21
C LEU A 28 -10.34 5.10 2.13
N GLN A 29 -10.60 6.35 2.53
CA GLN A 29 -9.72 7.07 3.45
C GLN A 29 -9.60 6.34 4.79
N ARG A 30 -10.72 5.82 5.33
CA ARG A 30 -10.70 5.05 6.57
C ARG A 30 -9.82 3.80 6.46
N ALA A 31 -9.83 3.13 5.31
CA ALA A 31 -8.96 1.98 5.06
C ALA A 31 -7.48 2.38 4.96
N ILE A 32 -7.18 3.52 4.32
CA ILE A 32 -5.84 4.11 4.26
C ILE A 32 -5.34 4.44 5.67
N ASP A 33 -6.15 5.13 6.48
CA ASP A 33 -5.80 5.54 7.84
C ASP A 33 -5.51 4.33 8.73
N LEU A 34 -6.34 3.28 8.64
CA LEU A 34 -6.11 2.01 9.35
C LEU A 34 -4.78 1.36 8.93
N THR A 35 -4.46 1.40 7.63
CA THR A 35 -3.21 0.85 7.11
C THR A 35 -2.01 1.66 7.59
N ASN A 36 -2.10 2.99 7.56
CA ASN A 36 -1.07 3.89 8.07
C ASN A 36 -0.83 3.69 9.57
N ALA A 37 -1.89 3.52 10.37
CA ALA A 37 -1.75 3.19 11.79
C ALA A 37 -0.98 1.87 12.01
N ARG A 38 -1.25 0.83 11.20
CA ARG A 38 -0.49 -0.44 11.25
C ARG A 38 0.97 -0.26 10.83
N ARG A 39 1.23 0.58 9.82
CA ARG A 39 2.60 0.88 9.36
C ARG A 39 3.40 1.62 10.42
N LEU A 40 2.82 2.66 11.03
CA LEU A 40 3.45 3.41 12.13
C LEU A 40 3.77 2.51 13.33
N ARG A 41 2.85 1.63 13.74
CA ARG A 41 3.10 0.64 14.81
C ARG A 41 4.27 -0.30 14.50
N ALA A 42 4.53 -0.56 13.23
CA ALA A 42 5.64 -1.38 12.75
C ALA A 42 6.91 -0.57 12.46
N GLY A 43 6.97 0.72 12.83
CA GLY A 43 8.11 1.60 12.53
C GLY A 43 8.30 1.90 11.04
N ARG A 44 7.28 1.68 10.21
CA ARG A 44 7.31 1.90 8.76
C ARG A 44 6.74 3.26 8.39
N ARG A 45 7.21 3.81 7.26
CA ARG A 45 6.71 5.05 6.64
C ARG A 45 5.23 4.94 6.29
N LEU A 46 4.54 6.08 6.27
CA LEU A 46 3.15 6.17 5.78
C LEU A 46 3.06 5.73 4.32
N LEU A 47 1.84 5.42 3.85
CA LEU A 47 1.60 5.03 2.46
C LEU A 47 2.00 6.14 1.48
N GLU A 48 1.83 7.41 1.84
CA GLU A 48 2.21 8.55 0.99
C GLU A 48 3.72 8.65 0.75
N ASP A 49 4.51 8.18 1.71
CA ASP A 49 5.98 8.21 1.68
C ASP A 49 6.60 6.82 1.47
N ALA A 50 5.77 5.80 1.26
CA ALA A 50 6.21 4.43 1.10
C ALA A 50 6.96 4.29 -0.21
N ARG A 51 8.19 3.78 -0.14
CA ARG A 51 8.93 3.45 -1.36
C ARG A 51 8.55 2.05 -1.85
N ILE A 52 8.81 1.78 -3.13
CA ILE A 52 8.57 0.45 -3.72
C ILE A 52 9.33 -0.63 -2.94
N GLU A 53 10.54 -0.33 -2.47
CA GLU A 53 11.35 -1.27 -1.69
C GLU A 53 10.66 -1.65 -0.37
N ASP A 54 9.99 -0.69 0.30
CA ASP A 54 9.25 -0.96 1.54
C ASP A 54 8.06 -1.90 1.29
N VAL A 55 7.43 -1.79 0.12
CA VAL A 55 6.32 -2.65 -0.31
C VAL A 55 6.83 -4.04 -0.67
N LEU A 56 7.92 -4.12 -1.45
CA LEU A 56 8.54 -5.39 -1.83
C LEU A 56 9.04 -6.17 -0.61
N SER A 57 9.73 -5.51 0.33
CA SER A 57 10.14 -6.12 1.60
C SER A 57 8.94 -6.60 2.42
N ALA A 58 7.85 -5.84 2.48
CA ALA A 58 6.64 -6.27 3.18
C ALA A 58 5.97 -7.48 2.52
N LEU A 59 5.94 -7.54 1.18
CA LEU A 59 5.39 -8.67 0.44
C LEU A 59 6.26 -9.92 0.60
N ARG A 60 7.59 -9.78 0.59
CA ARG A 60 8.54 -10.86 0.90
C ARG A 60 8.35 -11.38 2.32
N ASN A 61 8.29 -10.49 3.31
CA ASN A 61 8.10 -10.86 4.72
C ASN A 61 6.75 -11.52 5.02
N THR A 62 5.74 -11.30 4.18
CA THR A 62 4.41 -11.93 4.31
C THR A 62 4.24 -13.16 3.43
N GLY A 63 5.31 -13.61 2.74
CA GLY A 63 5.29 -14.76 1.84
C GLY A 63 4.47 -14.54 0.56
N ARG A 64 4.10 -13.28 0.25
CA ARG A 64 3.37 -12.92 -0.98
C ARG A 64 4.28 -12.62 -2.16
N LEU A 65 5.58 -12.49 -1.91
CA LEU A 65 6.62 -12.48 -2.92
C LEU A 65 7.67 -13.51 -2.51
N SER A 66 8.24 -14.25 -3.47
CA SER A 66 9.46 -15.02 -3.20
C SER A 66 10.55 -14.06 -2.71
N ALA A 67 11.24 -14.46 -1.63
CA ALA A 67 12.51 -13.85 -1.30
C ALA A 67 13.43 -14.02 -2.51
N GLU A 68 14.15 -12.96 -2.87
CA GLU A 68 15.20 -13.04 -3.88
C GLU A 68 16.19 -14.10 -3.38
N THR A 69 16.14 -15.30 -3.96
CA THR A 69 17.17 -16.29 -3.75
C THR A 69 18.41 -15.72 -4.39
N ASP A 70 19.44 -15.48 -3.58
CA ASP A 70 20.77 -15.12 -4.03
C ASP A 70 21.31 -16.27 -4.91
N GLU A 71 21.03 -16.22 -6.21
CA GLU A 71 21.62 -17.08 -7.24
C GLU A 71 23.09 -16.67 -7.52
N GLY A 72 23.86 -16.42 -6.45
CA GLY A 72 25.29 -16.10 -6.49
C GLY A 72 26.17 -17.11 -5.75
N GLY A 73 25.62 -18.24 -5.30
CA GLY A 73 26.27 -19.15 -4.36
C GLY A 73 26.47 -20.59 -4.84
N THR A 74 26.67 -20.84 -6.13
CA THR A 74 27.04 -22.20 -6.58
C THR A 74 28.53 -22.45 -6.29
N ASN A 75 28.80 -22.92 -5.07
CA ASN A 75 30.04 -23.59 -4.71
C ASN A 75 30.26 -24.79 -5.65
N LEU A 76 31.01 -24.60 -6.74
CA LEU A 76 31.62 -25.70 -7.47
C LEU A 76 32.97 -26.02 -6.80
N SER A 77 32.89 -26.70 -5.67
CA SER A 77 34.04 -27.41 -5.12
C SER A 77 34.36 -28.61 -6.03
N GLY A 78 35.54 -28.57 -6.65
CA GLY A 78 36.40 -29.73 -6.89
C GLY A 78 35.97 -30.77 -7.93
N ALA A 79 36.72 -30.86 -9.02
CA ALA A 79 37.44 -32.09 -9.41
C ALA A 79 38.42 -31.76 -10.54
N ALA A 80 39.62 -31.30 -10.16
CA ALA A 80 40.81 -31.50 -10.97
C ALA A 80 41.57 -32.69 -10.35
N HIS A 81 41.53 -33.84 -11.01
CA HIS A 81 42.65 -34.78 -11.11
C HIS A 81 42.35 -35.88 -12.12
#